data_AF-I4EER9-F1
#
_entry.id   AF-I4EER9-F1
#
_cell.length_a   1.000
_cell.length_b   1.000
_cell.length_c   1.000
_cell.angle_alpha   90.00
_cell.angle_beta   90.00
_cell.angle_gamma   90.00
#
_symmetry.space_group_name_H-M   'P 1'
#
loop_
_entity.id
_entity.type
_entity.pdbx_description
1 polymer ?
#
loop_
_entity_poly.entity_id
_entity_poly.type
_entity_poly.pdbx_seq_one_letter_code
_entity_poly.pdbx_strand_id
1 'polypeptide(L)'
;MRPPRVRRRRASLASLRLFWVLVIDLGAVLIGLLLIRAAAGMAGVSDRVPFVRLVRMLTEPVVWPLGHLPGGGFPLIGTFTPADLGAILISVFLCLAVTGVIAGWESEGRR
;
A
#
# COMPACT_ATOMS: atom_id res chain seq x y z
N MET A 1 -32.96 30.20 28.06
CA MET A 1 -32.04 29.05 28.01
C MET A 1 -31.43 28.98 26.61
N ARG A 2 -30.10 29.12 26.45
CA ARG A 2 -29.43 28.97 25.13
C ARG A 2 -29.01 27.50 24.97
N PRO A 3 -29.28 26.85 23.83
CA PRO A 3 -28.87 25.46 23.63
C PRO A 3 -27.35 25.36 23.54
N PRO A 4 -26.74 24.26 24.03
CA PRO A 4 -25.30 24.09 24.07
C PRO A 4 -24.75 24.02 22.64
N ARG A 5 -23.77 24.88 22.33
CA ARG A 5 -23.08 24.87 21.04
C ARG A 5 -22.30 23.55 20.90
N VAL A 6 -22.77 22.67 20.03
CA VAL A 6 -22.11 21.41 19.66
C VAL A 6 -20.81 21.74 18.91
N ARG A 7 -19.75 22.02 19.67
CA ARG A 7 -18.41 22.38 19.15
C ARG A 7 -17.52 21.14 18.94
N ARG A 8 -18.10 19.99 18.57
CA ARG A 8 -17.39 18.70 18.45
C ARG A 8 -17.25 18.14 17.02
N ARG A 9 -17.76 18.81 15.99
CA ARG A 9 -17.75 18.28 14.60
C ARG A 9 -16.49 18.57 13.77
N ARG A 10 -15.71 19.62 14.10
CA ARG A 10 -14.52 20.00 13.30
C ARG A 10 -13.26 19.20 13.63
N ALA A 11 -13.07 18.81 14.89
CA ALA A 11 -11.90 18.01 15.29
C ALA A 11 -11.92 16.61 14.68
N SER A 12 -13.09 15.98 14.54
CA SER A 12 -13.21 14.65 13.95
C SER A 12 -12.93 14.64 12.44
N LEU A 13 -13.28 15.70 11.71
CA LEU A 13 -12.99 15.81 10.27
C LEU A 13 -11.50 16.03 10.00
N ALA A 14 -10.82 16.82 10.83
CA ALA A 14 -9.38 17.06 10.70
C ALA A 14 -8.56 15.79 11.00
N SER A 15 -8.92 15.05 12.05
CA SER A 15 -8.28 13.77 12.37
C SER A 15 -8.54 12.71 11.31
N LEU A 16 -9.77 12.67 10.77
CA LEU A 16 -10.13 11.74 9.69
C LEU A 16 -9.32 12.04 8.42
N ARG A 17 -9.15 13.31 8.06
CA ARG A 17 -8.35 13.71 6.89
C ARG A 17 -6.88 13.36 7.05
N LEU A 18 -6.30 13.59 8.23
CA LEU A 18 -4.93 13.19 8.56
C LEU A 18 -4.75 11.67 8.48
N PHE A 19 -5.71 10.91 9.00
CA PHE A 19 -5.72 9.45 8.90
C PHE A 19 -5.70 8.98 7.44
N TRP A 20 -6.55 9.53 6.58
CA TRP A 20 -6.58 9.15 5.17
C TRP A 20 -5.29 9.50 4.41
N VAL A 21 -4.72 10.67 4.66
CA VAL A 21 -3.42 11.06 4.08
C VAL A 21 -2.33 10.07 4.50
N LEU A 22 -2.29 9.71 5.78
CA LEU A 22 -1.33 8.74 6.30
C LEU A 22 -1.50 7.37 5.62
N VAL A 23 -2.74 6.91 5.42
CA VAL A 23 -3.04 5.64 4.75
C VAL A 23 -2.56 5.65 3.29
N ILE A 24 -2.82 6.74 2.55
CA ILE A 24 -2.36 6.88 1.15
C ILE A 24 -0.84 6.88 1.09
N ASP A 25 -0.19 7.66 1.96
CA ASP A 25 1.27 7.78 1.98
C ASP A 25 1.93 6.44 2.34
N LEU A 26 1.42 5.75 3.36
CA LEU A 26 1.88 4.41 3.74
C LEU A 26 1.67 3.40 2.60
N GLY A 27 0.55 3.49 1.89
CA GLY A 27 0.27 2.67 0.70
C GLY A 27 1.26 2.95 -0.44
N ALA A 28 1.56 4.21 -0.71
CA ALA A 28 2.54 4.60 -1.72
C ALA A 28 3.96 4.12 -1.37
N VAL A 29 4.36 4.26 -0.11
CA VAL A 29 5.64 3.73 0.40
C VAL A 29 5.71 2.22 0.23
N LEU A 30 4.65 1.49 0.57
CA LEU A 30 4.59 0.04 0.39
C LEU A 30 4.73 -0.37 -1.08
N ILE A 31 4.00 0.30 -1.99
CA ILE A 31 4.10 0.07 -3.44
C ILE A 31 5.54 0.35 -3.91
N GLY A 32 6.15 1.44 -3.45
CA GLY A 32 7.55 1.76 -3.76
C GLY A 32 8.51 0.66 -3.32
N LEU A 33 8.36 0.14 -2.10
CA LEU A 33 9.17 -0.97 -1.59
C LEU A 33 8.97 -2.24 -2.42
N LEU A 34 7.74 -2.56 -2.82
CA LEU A 34 7.44 -3.71 -3.69
C LEU A 34 8.09 -3.55 -5.08
N LEU A 35 8.07 -2.35 -5.65
CA LEU A 35 8.75 -2.06 -6.92
C LEU A 35 10.27 -2.20 -6.80
N ILE A 36 10.86 -1.72 -5.71
CA ILE A 36 12.30 -1.89 -5.44
C ILE A 36 12.64 -3.38 -5.30
N ARG A 37 11.82 -4.16 -4.58
CA ARG A 37 11.98 -5.63 -4.48
C ARG A 37 11.93 -6.29 -5.86
N ALA A 38 10.96 -5.93 -6.68
CA ALA A 38 10.80 -6.46 -8.03
C ALA A 38 12.01 -6.13 -8.90
N ALA A 39 12.44 -4.86 -8.92
CA ALA A 39 13.60 -4.42 -9.67
C ALA A 39 14.89 -5.13 -9.22
N ALA A 40 15.11 -5.28 -7.91
CA ALA A 40 16.24 -6.02 -7.36
C ALA A 40 16.20 -7.50 -7.77
N GLY A 41 15.02 -8.13 -7.75
CA GLY A 41 14.82 -9.51 -8.18
C GLY A 41 15.06 -9.73 -9.67
N MET A 42 14.64 -8.79 -10.52
CA MET A 42 14.90 -8.80 -11.97
C MET A 42 16.37 -8.57 -12.29
N ALA A 43 17.03 -7.66 -11.57
CA ALA A 43 18.45 -7.35 -11.74
C ALA A 43 19.39 -8.40 -11.14
N GLY A 44 18.86 -9.45 -10.49
CA GLY A 44 19.67 -10.49 -9.85
C GLY A 44 20.51 -9.98 -8.69
N VAL A 45 20.09 -8.90 -8.03
CA VAL A 45 20.84 -8.32 -6.91
C VAL A 45 20.84 -9.28 -5.74
N SER A 46 22.02 -9.58 -5.21
CA SER A 46 22.18 -10.53 -4.11
C SER A 46 21.51 -10.05 -2.83
N ASP A 47 20.88 -10.98 -2.11
CA ASP A 47 20.34 -10.78 -0.75
C ASP A 47 21.39 -10.41 0.31
N ARG A 48 22.68 -10.45 -0.07
CA ARG A 48 23.78 -9.96 0.77
C ARG A 48 23.81 -8.43 0.89
N VAL A 49 23.08 -7.71 0.03
CA VAL A 49 22.94 -6.26 0.12
C VAL A 49 21.97 -5.92 1.27
N PRO A 50 22.40 -5.19 2.31
CA PRO A 50 21.59 -4.92 3.50
C PRO A 50 20.25 -4.24 3.19
N PHE A 51 20.28 -3.33 2.21
CA PHE A 51 19.08 -2.61 1.76
C PHE A 51 18.06 -3.55 1.10
N VAL A 52 18.48 -4.41 0.17
CA VAL A 52 17.59 -5.39 -0.49
C VAL A 52 17.00 -6.36 0.52
N ARG A 53 17.81 -6.80 1.49
CA ARG A 53 17.35 -7.65 2.59
C ARG A 53 16.29 -6.95 3.45
N LEU A 54 16.49 -5.68 3.80
CA LEU A 54 15.51 -4.89 4.55
C LEU A 54 14.20 -4.73 3.77
N VAL A 55 14.28 -4.37 2.49
CA VAL A 55 13.11 -4.23 1.61
C VAL A 55 12.35 -5.55 1.55
N ARG A 56 13.05 -6.68 1.34
CA ARG A 56 12.42 -7.99 1.30
C ARG A 56 11.70 -8.32 2.61
N MET A 57 12.35 -8.09 3.75
CA MET A 57 11.76 -8.33 5.07
C MET A 57 10.49 -7.50 5.31
N LEU A 58 10.47 -6.24 4.85
CA LEU A 58 9.31 -5.36 4.99
C LEU A 58 8.14 -5.77 4.09
N THR A 59 8.41 -6.30 2.90
CA THR A 59 7.36 -6.67 1.94
C THR A 59 6.98 -8.14 1.98
N GLU A 60 7.76 -8.99 2.67
CA GLU A 60 7.52 -10.42 2.83
C GLU A 60 6.07 -10.73 3.26
N PRO A 61 5.47 -10.04 4.24
CA PRO A 61 4.11 -10.35 4.70
C PRO A 61 3.04 -10.17 3.62
N VAL A 62 3.30 -9.30 2.64
CA VAL A 62 2.38 -9.00 1.53
C VAL A 62 2.54 -10.01 0.40
N VAL A 63 3.76 -10.45 0.12
CA VAL A 63 4.09 -11.36 -0.98
C VAL A 63 3.89 -12.83 -0.57
N TRP A 64 4.17 -13.19 0.69
CA TRP A 64 4.13 -14.55 1.20
C TRP A 64 2.80 -15.28 0.95
N PRO A 65 1.60 -14.67 1.16
CA PRO A 65 0.33 -15.32 0.87
C PRO A 65 0.18 -15.67 -0.63
N LEU A 66 0.67 -14.81 -1.51
CA LEU A 66 0.58 -15.00 -2.96
C LEU A 66 1.57 -16.07 -3.45
N GLY A 67 2.69 -16.24 -2.75
CA GLY A 67 3.65 -17.32 -3.02
C GLY A 67 3.08 -18.72 -2.79
N HIS A 68 2.03 -18.86 -1.97
CA HIS A 68 1.35 -20.14 -1.72
C HIS A 68 0.31 -20.50 -2.78
N LEU A 69 0.00 -19.58 -3.70
CA LEU A 69 -0.90 -19.87 -4.81
C LEU A 69 -0.20 -20.78 -5.84
N PRO A 70 -0.93 -21.68 -6.51
CA PRO A 70 -0.37 -22.51 -7.56
C PRO A 70 0.21 -21.60 -8.65
N GLY A 71 1.49 -21.76 -8.97
CA GLY A 71 2.17 -20.87 -9.92
C GLY A 71 2.88 -19.67 -9.28
N GLY A 72 2.54 -19.31 -8.04
CA GLY A 72 2.97 -18.05 -7.40
C GLY A 72 4.45 -17.97 -7.05
N GLY A 73 5.08 -19.10 -6.72
CA GLY A 73 6.49 -19.17 -6.33
C GLY A 73 7.48 -19.44 -7.47
N PHE A 74 7.03 -19.63 -8.71
CA PHE A 74 7.95 -19.89 -9.82
C PHE A 74 8.65 -18.61 -10.26
N PRO A 75 9.98 -18.62 -10.45
CA PRO A 75 10.69 -17.47 -10.97
C PRO A 75 10.32 -17.21 -12.43
N LEU A 76 9.91 -15.98 -12.73
CA LEU A 76 9.70 -15.48 -14.09
C LEU A 76 11.00 -14.96 -14.69
N ILE A 77 11.69 -14.05 -13.98
CA ILE A 77 12.92 -13.37 -14.41
C ILE A 77 13.82 -13.20 -13.19
N GLY A 78 15.01 -13.81 -13.19
CA GLY A 78 15.88 -13.79 -12.01
C GLY A 78 15.18 -14.44 -10.81
N THR A 79 15.00 -13.68 -9.73
CA THR A 79 14.22 -14.11 -8.56
C THR A 79 12.82 -13.46 -8.50
N PHE A 80 12.40 -12.75 -9.55
CA PHE A 80 11.08 -12.13 -9.61
C PHE A 80 10.00 -13.18 -9.86
N THR A 81 8.95 -13.19 -9.04
CA THR A 81 7.88 -14.20 -9.07
C THR A 81 6.52 -13.59 -9.42
N PRO A 82 5.54 -14.39 -9.89
CA PRO A 82 4.16 -13.94 -10.05
C PRO A 82 3.55 -13.41 -8.76
N ALA A 83 3.99 -13.90 -7.60
CA ALA A 83 3.60 -13.39 -6.29
C ALA A 83 4.04 -11.93 -6.08
N ASP A 84 5.25 -11.55 -6.51
CA ASP A 84 5.72 -10.15 -6.45
C ASP A 84 4.86 -9.25 -7.35
N LEU A 85 4.54 -9.71 -8.57
CA LEU A 85 3.66 -9.00 -9.50
C LEU A 85 2.25 -8.83 -8.92
N GLY A 86 1.67 -9.90 -8.38
CA GLY A 86 0.36 -9.88 -7.74
C GLY A 86 0.31 -8.92 -6.55
N ALA A 87 1.35 -8.91 -5.72
CA ALA A 87 1.44 -8.01 -4.56
C ALA A 87 1.43 -6.53 -4.98
N ILE A 88 2.17 -6.20 -6.04
CA ILE A 88 2.19 -4.85 -6.61
C ILE A 88 0.80 -4.47 -7.13
N LEU A 89 0.18 -5.33 -7.94
CA LEU A 89 -1.13 -5.06 -8.54
C LEU A 89 -2.22 -4.88 -7.47
N ILE A 90 -2.28 -5.77 -6.48
CA ILE A 90 -3.23 -5.68 -5.37
C ILE A 90 -3.02 -4.40 -4.58
N SER A 91 -1.76 -4.06 -4.27
CA SER A 91 -1.44 -2.85 -3.50
C SER A 91 -1.82 -1.57 -4.25
N VAL A 92 -1.51 -1.50 -5.55
CA VAL A 92 -1.91 -0.37 -6.40
C VAL A 92 -3.43 -0.26 -6.48
N PHE A 93 -4.12 -1.38 -6.72
CA PHE A 93 -5.58 -1.38 -6.82
C PHE A 93 -6.24 -0.96 -5.51
N LEU A 94 -5.74 -1.45 -4.37
CA LEU A 94 -6.22 -1.05 -3.05
C LEU A 94 -6.02 0.45 -2.80
N CYS A 95 -4.85 0.99 -3.17
CA CYS A 95 -4.55 2.42 -3.05
C CYS A 95 -5.50 3.26 -3.93
N LEU A 96 -5.75 2.84 -5.17
CA LEU A 96 -6.73 3.48 -6.06
C LEU A 96 -8.16 3.39 -5.52
N ALA A 97 -8.56 2.26 -4.96
CA ALA A 97 -9.88 2.11 -4.35
C ALA A 97 -10.05 3.05 -3.15
N VAL A 98 -9.04 3.15 -2.27
CA VAL A 98 -9.06 4.07 -1.11
C VAL A 98 -9.15 5.52 -1.56
N THR A 99 -8.31 5.94 -2.51
CA THR A 99 -8.35 7.31 -3.05
C THR A 99 -9.67 7.62 -3.75
N GLY A 100 -10.22 6.68 -4.51
CA GLY A 100 -11.53 6.79 -5.15
C GLY A 100 -12.68 6.95 -4.15
N VAL A 101 -12.67 6.18 -3.05
CA VAL A 101 -13.65 6.34 -1.96
C VAL A 101 -13.54 7.74 -1.35
N ILE A 102 -12.33 8.23 -1.05
CA ILE A 102 -12.15 9.57 -0.48
C ILE A 102 -12.67 10.65 -1.44
N ALA A 103 -12.35 10.55 -2.74
CA ALA A 103 -12.83 11.48 -3.75
C ALA A 103 -14.37 11.46 -3.87
N GLY A 104 -14.99 10.28 -3.78
CA GLY A 104 -16.44 10.11 -3.76
C GLY A 104 -17.10 10.85 -2.59
N TRP A 105 -16.56 10.67 -1.38
CA TRP A 105 -17.06 11.34 -0.17
C TRP A 105 -16.89 12.87 -0.24
N GLU A 106 -15.78 13.36 -0.82
CA GLU A 106 -15.61 14.79 -1.07
C GLU A 106 -16.64 15.36 -2.05
N SER A 107 -17.08 14.57 -3.04
CA SER A 107 -18.07 15.00 -4.03
C SER A 107 -19.49 15.09 -3.46
N GLU A 108 -19.86 14.16 -2.57
CA GLU A 108 -21.16 14.14 -1.87
C GLU A 108 -21.25 15.24 -0.82
N GLY A 109 -20.16 15.54 -0.11
CA GLY A 109 -20.12 16.61 0.89
C GLY A 109 -20.14 18.04 0.31
N ARG A 110 -19.98 18.20 -1.01
CA ARG A 110 -20.08 19.50 -1.71
C ARG A 110 -21.44 19.77 -2.35
N ARG A 111 -22.36 18.80 -2.35
CA ARG A 111 -23.77 18.97 -2.75
C ARG A 111 -24.63 19.32 -1.54
#